data_AF-A0A953ZWA8-F1
#
_entry.id   AF-A0A953ZWA8-F1
#
_cell.length_a   1.000
_cell.length_b   1.000
_cell.length_c   1.000
_cell.angle_alpha   90.00
_cell.angle_beta   90.00
_cell.angle_gamma   90.00
#
_symmetry.space_group_name_H-M   'P 1'
#
loop_
_entity.id
_entity.type
_entity.pdbx_description
1 polymer ?
#
loop_
_entity_poly.entity_id
_entity_poly.type
_entity_poly.pdbx_seq_one_letter_code
_entity_poly.pdbx_strand_id
1 'polypeptide(L)'
;MVHPTNHDAKRRMIRRLCLDVLQRGPTAAELRAYTGFPVDKVAARMLGTVEACQVFVEAELLYFLLLDNFRPKTEAIRTLPTRLHRGQATAHDAIAEIMTSSGFAMRNPGNDTFVTVVLEQGLGMRVQDKRNAGTLALGKRMYDGYKVRFLGSTGTSQADVVKIVVAHPDFTRHLLDRFHRRVLRGPLPRNDQAKAQISRVHGDHRQFFTVLTEWFASPEYAAQLKVMRPRSDNQFIRSLYFDLLGRAPRYQELRNMRNALLSMADPGPLRAVMAKVILDSGKAVLPEVQSGGAPELVREAFLRYLGREPSQDELAKFTAVLGEPGVDVRHLVRALVTSSEYQYY
;
A
#
# COMPACT_ATOMS: atom_id res chain seq x y z
N MET A 1 21.29 -27.53 -2.73
CA MET A 1 20.27 -26.48 -2.92
C MET A 1 19.12 -27.08 -3.69
N VAL A 2 17.93 -27.21 -3.09
CA VAL A 2 16.73 -27.68 -3.80
C VAL A 2 16.27 -26.54 -4.70
N HIS A 3 16.22 -26.76 -6.02
CA HIS A 3 15.65 -25.77 -6.93
C HIS A 3 14.16 -25.61 -6.58
N PRO A 4 13.68 -24.37 -6.33
CA PRO A 4 12.28 -24.17 -6.01
C PRO A 4 11.42 -24.70 -7.16
N THR A 5 10.36 -25.42 -6.81
CA THR A 5 9.42 -25.89 -7.84
C THR A 5 8.79 -24.67 -8.50
N ASN A 6 8.28 -24.84 -9.73
CA ASN A 6 7.55 -23.77 -10.42
C ASN A 6 6.35 -23.27 -9.58
N HIS A 7 5.76 -24.16 -8.77
CA HIS A 7 4.68 -23.84 -7.85
C HIS A 7 5.11 -22.88 -6.73
N ASP A 8 6.29 -23.07 -6.14
CA ASP A 8 6.79 -22.21 -5.05
C ASP A 8 7.13 -20.81 -5.53
N ALA A 9 7.74 -20.72 -6.72
CA ALA A 9 8.01 -19.45 -7.37
C ALA A 9 6.71 -18.67 -7.64
N LYS A 10 5.64 -19.38 -8.04
CA LYS A 10 4.32 -18.79 -8.26
C LYS A 10 3.68 -18.32 -6.96
N ARG A 11 3.68 -19.13 -5.90
CA ARG A 11 3.14 -18.77 -4.57
C ARG A 11 3.85 -17.53 -4.00
N ARG A 12 5.18 -17.46 -4.12
CA ARG A 12 5.97 -16.26 -3.76
C ARG A 12 5.55 -15.02 -4.54
N MET A 13 5.43 -15.15 -5.85
CA MET A 13 5.02 -14.03 -6.71
C MET A 13 3.60 -13.53 -6.38
N ILE A 14 2.62 -14.43 -6.15
CA ILE A 14 1.26 -14.06 -5.71
C ILE A 14 1.32 -13.35 -4.36
N ARG A 15 2.06 -13.90 -3.38
CA ARG A 15 2.22 -13.28 -2.07
C ARG A 15 2.80 -11.87 -2.18
N ARG A 16 3.82 -11.69 -3.02
CA ARG A 16 4.46 -10.40 -3.26
C ARG A 16 3.50 -9.39 -3.86
N LEU A 17 2.69 -9.79 -4.86
CA LEU A 17 1.63 -8.95 -5.40
C LEU A 17 0.58 -8.57 -4.35
N CYS A 18 0.10 -9.53 -3.54
CA CYS A 18 -0.84 -9.22 -2.44
C CYS A 18 -0.25 -8.20 -1.45
N LEU A 19 1.05 -8.29 -1.14
CA LEU A 19 1.69 -7.35 -0.23
C LEU A 19 1.90 -5.96 -0.87
N ASP A 20 2.19 -5.88 -2.16
CA ASP A 20 2.37 -4.61 -2.87
C ASP A 20 1.03 -3.93 -3.25
N VAL A 21 -0.04 -4.71 -3.47
CA VAL A 21 -1.38 -4.21 -3.88
C VAL A 21 -2.36 -4.11 -2.71
N LEU A 22 -2.46 -5.17 -1.88
CA LEU A 22 -3.46 -5.30 -0.81
C LEU A 22 -2.86 -5.02 0.59
N GLN A 23 -1.53 -4.88 0.67
CA GLN A 23 -0.78 -4.70 1.92
C GLN A 23 -0.96 -5.84 2.93
N ARG A 24 -1.29 -7.05 2.48
CA ARG A 24 -1.42 -8.26 3.31
C ARG A 24 -0.99 -9.51 2.54
N GLY A 25 -0.82 -10.63 3.24
CA GLY A 25 -0.66 -11.94 2.61
C GLY A 25 -1.92 -12.41 1.85
N PRO A 26 -1.77 -13.37 0.93
CA PRO A 26 -2.90 -13.94 0.19
C PRO A 26 -3.73 -14.89 1.07
N THR A 27 -5.02 -14.97 0.80
CA THR A 27 -5.88 -16.03 1.36
C THR A 27 -5.62 -17.36 0.65
N ALA A 28 -6.01 -18.49 1.26
CA ALA A 28 -5.96 -19.79 0.58
C ALA A 28 -6.83 -19.81 -0.70
N ALA A 29 -7.96 -19.09 -0.70
CA ALA A 29 -8.82 -18.98 -1.88
C ALA A 29 -8.17 -18.12 -2.98
N GLU A 30 -7.49 -17.03 -2.61
CA GLU A 30 -6.73 -16.20 -3.56
C GLU A 30 -5.56 -16.96 -4.17
N LEU A 31 -4.81 -17.72 -3.36
CA LEU A 31 -3.75 -18.59 -3.87
C LEU A 31 -4.32 -19.56 -4.92
N ARG A 32 -5.39 -20.30 -4.60
CA ARG A 32 -6.03 -21.20 -5.57
C ARG A 32 -6.55 -20.48 -6.81
N ALA A 33 -7.15 -19.30 -6.64
CA ALA A 33 -7.75 -18.54 -7.74
C ALA A 33 -6.71 -17.89 -8.68
N TYR A 34 -5.49 -17.65 -8.20
CA TYR A 34 -4.42 -17.01 -8.97
C TYR A 34 -3.34 -17.98 -9.46
N THR A 35 -3.24 -19.17 -8.86
CA THR A 35 -2.39 -20.24 -9.36
C THR A 35 -2.78 -20.59 -10.81
N GLY A 36 -1.79 -20.65 -11.69
CA GLY A 36 -1.98 -20.94 -13.13
C GLY A 36 -2.19 -19.72 -14.03
N PHE A 37 -2.53 -18.54 -13.48
CA PHE A 37 -2.70 -17.33 -14.30
C PHE A 37 -1.38 -16.57 -14.49
N PRO A 38 -1.14 -15.92 -15.65
CA PRO A 38 0.03 -15.06 -15.84
C PRO A 38 -0.04 -13.80 -14.96
N VAL A 39 1.12 -13.20 -14.69
CA VAL A 39 1.29 -12.13 -13.67
C VAL A 39 0.42 -10.91 -13.97
N ASP A 40 0.31 -10.52 -15.23
CA ASP A 40 -0.52 -9.41 -15.71
C ASP A 40 -2.01 -9.64 -15.37
N LYS A 41 -2.53 -10.86 -15.56
CA LYS A 41 -3.92 -11.20 -15.24
C LYS A 41 -4.18 -11.22 -13.74
N VAL A 42 -3.22 -11.73 -12.96
CA VAL A 42 -3.30 -11.70 -11.49
C VAL A 42 -3.29 -10.24 -10.99
N ALA A 43 -2.36 -9.43 -11.47
CA ALA A 43 -2.25 -8.02 -11.10
C ALA A 43 -3.51 -7.22 -11.48
N ALA A 44 -4.02 -7.39 -12.70
CA ALA A 44 -5.25 -6.74 -13.15
C ALA A 44 -6.44 -7.11 -12.27
N ARG A 45 -6.60 -8.41 -11.96
CA ARG A 45 -7.69 -8.90 -11.10
C ARG A 45 -7.57 -8.37 -9.67
N MET A 46 -6.37 -8.32 -9.09
CA MET A 46 -6.14 -7.76 -7.76
C MET A 46 -6.42 -6.26 -7.71
N LEU A 47 -5.88 -5.48 -8.66
CA LEU A 47 -6.08 -4.03 -8.74
C LEU A 47 -7.56 -3.67 -8.97
N GLY A 48 -8.31 -4.54 -9.63
CA GLY A 48 -9.75 -4.40 -9.83
C GLY A 48 -10.61 -4.73 -8.61
N THR A 49 -10.06 -5.07 -7.45
CA THR A 49 -10.84 -5.36 -6.24
C THR A 49 -11.19 -4.09 -5.45
N VAL A 50 -12.34 -4.10 -4.74
CA VAL A 50 -12.69 -3.03 -3.79
C VAL A 50 -11.62 -2.86 -2.72
N GLU A 51 -10.97 -3.95 -2.29
CA GLU A 51 -9.90 -3.88 -1.29
C GLU A 51 -8.66 -3.13 -1.81
N ALA A 52 -8.23 -3.37 -3.05
CA ALA A 52 -7.14 -2.61 -3.65
C ALA A 52 -7.49 -1.11 -3.76
N CYS A 53 -8.73 -0.79 -4.13
CA CYS A 53 -9.21 0.59 -4.12
C CYS A 53 -9.24 1.21 -2.71
N GLN A 54 -9.61 0.44 -1.68
CA GLN A 54 -9.53 0.88 -0.28
C GLN A 54 -8.08 1.17 0.10
N VAL A 55 -7.15 0.27 -0.23
CA VAL A 55 -5.71 0.44 0.06
C VAL A 55 -5.15 1.67 -0.64
N PHE A 56 -5.56 1.92 -1.89
CA PHE A 56 -5.23 3.15 -2.60
C PHE A 56 -5.71 4.39 -1.84
N VAL A 57 -7.00 4.47 -1.48
CA VAL A 57 -7.56 5.62 -0.76
C VAL A 57 -6.87 5.82 0.59
N GLU A 58 -6.62 4.76 1.36
CA GLU A 58 -5.87 4.85 2.63
C GLU A 58 -4.44 5.37 2.44
N ALA A 59 -3.76 4.95 1.37
CA ALA A 59 -2.42 5.41 1.07
C ALA A 59 -2.42 6.91 0.71
N GLU A 60 -3.42 7.39 -0.03
CA GLU A 60 -3.54 8.82 -0.34
C GLU A 60 -3.91 9.64 0.90
N LEU A 61 -4.83 9.18 1.75
CA LEU A 61 -5.12 9.84 3.02
C LEU A 61 -3.88 9.92 3.92
N LEU A 62 -3.06 8.87 3.96
CA LEU A 62 -1.78 8.88 4.67
C LEU A 62 -0.79 9.87 4.04
N TYR A 63 -0.68 9.91 2.71
CA TYR A 63 0.23 10.80 1.99
C TYR A 63 -0.06 12.28 2.29
N PHE A 64 -1.34 12.65 2.31
CA PHE A 64 -1.79 14.00 2.66
C PHE A 64 -1.89 14.24 4.18
N LEU A 65 -1.42 13.30 5.01
CA LEU A 65 -1.48 13.34 6.47
C LEU A 65 -2.90 13.58 7.03
N LEU A 66 -3.91 13.09 6.32
CA LEU A 66 -5.33 13.18 6.69
C LEU A 66 -5.74 11.99 7.56
N LEU A 67 -5.09 11.94 8.72
CA LEU A 67 -5.28 10.92 9.73
C LEU A 67 -6.04 11.50 10.93
N ASP A 68 -6.54 10.61 11.77
CA ASP A 68 -7.11 10.94 13.07
C ASP A 68 -8.17 12.06 12.98
N ASN A 69 -7.90 13.23 13.58
CA ASN A 69 -8.82 14.36 13.61
C ASN A 69 -9.04 15.02 12.24
N PHE A 70 -8.10 14.82 11.30
CA PHE A 70 -8.17 15.40 9.95
C PHE A 70 -8.72 14.43 8.91
N ARG A 71 -9.05 13.19 9.31
CA ARG A 71 -9.61 12.22 8.39
C ARG A 71 -11.01 12.67 7.94
N PRO A 72 -11.25 12.83 6.63
CA PRO A 72 -12.59 13.17 6.14
C PRO A 72 -13.59 12.05 6.46
N LYS A 73 -14.78 12.44 6.95
CA LYS A 73 -15.86 11.52 7.33
C LYS A 73 -17.10 11.62 6.43
N THR A 74 -17.01 12.39 5.34
CA THR A 74 -18.11 12.57 4.40
C THR A 74 -18.42 11.27 3.67
N GLU A 75 -19.68 11.08 3.27
CA GLU A 75 -20.09 9.89 2.54
C GLU A 75 -19.39 9.78 1.18
N ALA A 76 -19.07 10.92 0.56
CA ALA A 76 -18.32 10.98 -0.69
C ALA A 76 -16.97 10.24 -0.56
N ILE A 77 -16.18 10.57 0.46
CA ILE A 77 -14.88 9.93 0.73
C ILE A 77 -15.03 8.47 1.16
N ARG A 78 -16.04 8.16 1.98
CA ARG A 78 -16.30 6.77 2.42
C ARG A 78 -16.63 5.84 1.26
N THR A 79 -17.30 6.34 0.23
CA THR A 79 -17.73 5.55 -0.94
C THR A 79 -16.70 5.53 -2.08
N LEU A 80 -15.61 6.31 -2.00
CA LEU A 80 -14.55 6.33 -3.01
C LEU A 80 -14.01 4.95 -3.39
N PRO A 81 -13.72 4.02 -2.46
CA PRO A 81 -13.25 2.68 -2.81
C PRO A 81 -14.21 1.91 -3.73
N THR A 82 -15.51 1.99 -3.44
CA THR A 82 -16.56 1.35 -4.27
C THR A 82 -16.72 2.06 -5.60
N ARG A 83 -16.66 3.40 -5.64
CA ARG A 83 -16.73 4.19 -6.88
C ARG A 83 -15.54 3.92 -7.80
N LEU A 84 -14.33 3.84 -7.26
CA LEU A 84 -13.11 3.45 -7.98
C LEU A 84 -13.27 2.05 -8.58
N HIS A 85 -13.69 1.08 -7.76
CA HIS A 85 -13.91 -0.30 -8.21
C HIS A 85 -14.93 -0.40 -9.36
N ARG A 86 -16.00 0.39 -9.31
CA ARG A 86 -17.05 0.44 -10.35
C ARG A 86 -16.69 1.31 -11.55
N GLY A 87 -15.51 1.95 -11.57
CA GLY A 87 -15.12 2.90 -12.62
C GLY A 87 -15.93 4.21 -12.63
N GLN A 88 -16.65 4.50 -11.55
CA GLN A 88 -17.43 5.74 -11.35
C GLN A 88 -16.56 6.91 -10.85
N ALA A 89 -15.35 6.61 -10.39
CA ALA A 89 -14.31 7.57 -10.08
C ALA A 89 -12.98 7.03 -10.62
N THR A 90 -12.09 7.94 -11.00
CA THR A 90 -10.70 7.63 -11.33
C THR A 90 -9.80 7.90 -10.12
N ALA A 91 -8.54 7.46 -10.17
CA ALA A 91 -7.53 7.81 -9.15
C ALA A 91 -7.37 9.34 -9.02
N HIS A 92 -7.50 10.04 -10.14
CA HIS A 92 -7.47 11.51 -10.21
C HIS A 92 -8.66 12.13 -9.47
N ASP A 93 -9.88 11.69 -9.76
CA ASP A 93 -11.10 12.18 -9.08
C ASP A 93 -11.02 11.95 -7.57
N ALA A 94 -10.55 10.77 -7.15
CA ALA A 94 -10.40 10.42 -5.74
C ALA A 94 -9.41 11.37 -5.02
N ILE A 95 -8.28 11.68 -5.63
CA ILE A 95 -7.30 12.62 -5.05
C ILE A 95 -7.87 14.05 -5.00
N ALA A 96 -8.53 14.50 -6.06
CA ALA A 96 -9.17 15.82 -6.09
C ALA A 96 -10.23 15.95 -4.98
N GLU A 97 -11.04 14.91 -4.77
CA GLU A 97 -12.05 14.87 -3.71
C GLU A 97 -11.41 14.86 -2.32
N ILE A 98 -10.31 14.15 -2.13
CA ILE A 98 -9.52 14.18 -0.89
C ILE A 98 -8.99 15.60 -0.62
N MET A 99 -8.37 16.23 -1.60
CA MET A 99 -7.77 17.57 -1.49
C MET A 99 -8.81 18.70 -1.32
N THR A 100 -10.05 18.50 -1.75
CA THR A 100 -11.16 19.44 -1.55
C THR A 100 -11.98 19.17 -0.29
N SER A 101 -11.65 18.10 0.45
CA SER A 101 -12.37 17.76 1.68
C SER A 101 -12.12 18.76 2.81
N SER A 102 -13.09 18.86 3.73
CA SER A 102 -12.93 19.67 4.95
C SER A 102 -11.75 19.21 5.82
N GLY A 103 -11.46 17.90 5.84
CA GLY A 103 -10.29 17.35 6.54
C GLY A 103 -8.97 17.91 6.02
N PHE A 104 -8.84 18.06 4.70
CA PHE A 104 -7.66 18.65 4.08
C PHE A 104 -7.54 20.15 4.37
N ALA A 105 -8.65 20.90 4.32
CA ALA A 105 -8.66 22.32 4.69
C ALA A 105 -8.31 22.56 6.17
N MET A 106 -8.85 21.73 7.09
CA MET A 106 -8.53 21.81 8.51
C MET A 106 -7.07 21.47 8.80
N ARG A 107 -6.48 20.51 8.07
CA ARG A 107 -5.07 20.11 8.23
C ARG A 107 -4.11 21.19 7.72
N ASN A 108 -4.53 21.97 6.76
CA ASN A 108 -3.72 22.96 6.05
C ASN A 108 -4.40 24.33 6.10
N PRO A 109 -4.49 24.95 7.29
CA PRO A 109 -5.23 26.19 7.48
C PRO A 109 -4.53 27.37 6.81
N GLY A 110 -5.32 28.26 6.20
CA GLY A 110 -4.83 29.47 5.54
C GLY A 110 -4.26 29.24 4.13
N ASN A 111 -4.20 30.32 3.36
CA ASN A 111 -3.82 30.28 1.94
C ASN A 111 -2.38 29.75 1.73
N ASP A 112 -1.43 30.14 2.58
CA ASP A 112 -0.02 29.80 2.44
C ASP A 112 0.24 28.31 2.62
N THR A 113 -0.26 27.74 3.72
CA THR A 113 -0.10 26.31 3.98
C THR A 113 -0.91 25.49 2.98
N PHE A 114 -2.16 25.85 2.70
CA PHE A 114 -3.00 25.13 1.74
C PHE A 114 -2.36 25.06 0.35
N VAL A 115 -2.01 26.21 -0.23
CA VAL A 115 -1.48 26.28 -1.60
C VAL A 115 -0.10 25.65 -1.69
N THR A 116 0.74 25.82 -0.66
CA THR A 116 2.04 25.13 -0.57
C THR A 116 1.86 23.62 -0.65
N VAL A 117 1.01 23.04 0.21
CA VAL A 117 0.78 21.60 0.23
C VAL A 117 0.18 21.10 -1.08
N VAL A 118 -0.75 21.83 -1.69
CA VAL A 118 -1.31 21.47 -3.01
C VAL A 118 -0.23 21.47 -4.10
N LEU A 119 0.66 22.46 -4.13
CA LEU A 119 1.74 22.52 -5.12
C LEU A 119 2.80 21.44 -4.88
N GLU A 120 3.25 21.25 -3.64
CA GLU A 120 4.30 20.29 -3.30
C GLU A 120 3.82 18.84 -3.41
N GLN A 121 2.64 18.53 -2.86
CA GLN A 121 2.12 17.17 -2.82
C GLN A 121 1.30 16.82 -4.07
N GLY A 122 0.71 17.80 -4.75
CA GLY A 122 0.00 17.59 -6.01
C GLY A 122 0.92 17.57 -7.23
N LEU A 123 1.84 18.53 -7.35
CA LEU A 123 2.71 18.68 -8.55
C LEU A 123 4.16 18.24 -8.32
N GLY A 124 4.55 17.90 -7.09
CA GLY A 124 5.95 17.61 -6.78
C GLY A 124 6.86 18.83 -6.86
N MET A 125 6.29 20.04 -6.79
CA MET A 125 7.05 21.29 -6.83
C MET A 125 7.79 21.51 -5.51
N ARG A 126 8.89 22.28 -5.55
CA ARG A 126 9.54 22.85 -4.35
C ARG A 126 9.20 24.32 -4.31
N VAL A 127 8.28 24.73 -3.42
CA VAL A 127 7.80 26.13 -3.44
C VAL A 127 8.85 27.13 -2.94
N GLN A 128 9.89 26.64 -2.27
CA GLN A 128 11.03 27.43 -1.81
C GLN A 128 11.96 27.84 -2.96
N ASP A 129 11.87 27.19 -4.13
CA ASP A 129 12.61 27.60 -5.32
C ASP A 129 12.09 28.97 -5.80
N LYS A 130 12.98 29.96 -5.98
CA LYS A 130 12.63 31.33 -6.42
C LYS A 130 11.76 31.37 -7.69
N ARG A 131 11.99 30.45 -8.63
CA ARG A 131 11.21 30.31 -9.88
C ARG A 131 9.73 29.96 -9.64
N ASN A 132 9.39 29.38 -8.49
CA ASN A 132 8.03 28.96 -8.13
C ASN A 132 7.30 29.98 -7.26
N ALA A 133 7.99 31.03 -6.77
CA ALA A 133 7.41 32.03 -5.88
C ALA A 133 6.21 32.76 -6.52
N GLY A 134 6.29 33.07 -7.83
CA GLY A 134 5.18 33.67 -8.57
C GLY A 134 3.94 32.77 -8.63
N THR A 135 4.14 31.47 -8.91
CA THR A 135 3.06 30.47 -8.92
C THR A 135 2.39 30.36 -7.55
N LEU A 136 3.17 30.30 -6.47
CA LEU A 136 2.65 30.28 -5.11
C LEU A 136 1.82 31.54 -4.79
N ALA A 137 2.34 32.73 -5.13
CA ALA A 137 1.63 33.99 -4.90
C ALA A 137 0.29 34.06 -5.66
N LEU A 138 0.26 33.58 -6.91
CA LEU A 138 -0.97 33.50 -7.70
C LEU A 138 -1.96 32.48 -7.10
N GLY A 139 -1.49 31.32 -6.66
CA GLY A 139 -2.34 30.33 -5.99
C GLY A 139 -2.96 30.86 -4.69
N LYS A 140 -2.19 31.61 -3.88
CA LYS A 140 -2.70 32.27 -2.66
C LYS A 140 -3.79 33.29 -2.96
N ARG A 141 -3.56 34.15 -3.96
CA ARG A 141 -4.59 35.11 -4.41
C ARG A 141 -5.85 34.40 -4.90
N MET A 142 -5.72 33.31 -5.65
CA MET A 142 -6.88 32.52 -6.07
C MET A 142 -7.64 31.92 -4.89
N TYR A 143 -6.90 31.37 -3.90
CA TYR A 143 -7.49 30.86 -2.66
C TYR A 143 -8.31 31.93 -1.94
N ASP A 144 -7.80 33.17 -1.86
CA ASP A 144 -8.46 34.30 -1.21
C ASP A 144 -9.63 34.90 -2.02
N GLY A 145 -10.00 34.30 -3.14
CA GLY A 145 -11.15 34.71 -3.96
C GLY A 145 -10.82 35.65 -5.12
N TYR A 146 -9.56 36.06 -5.31
CA TYR A 146 -9.18 36.94 -6.42
C TYR A 146 -9.19 36.18 -7.75
N LYS A 147 -9.81 36.77 -8.77
CA LYS A 147 -9.75 36.27 -10.15
C LYS A 147 -8.36 36.45 -10.73
N VAL A 148 -7.59 35.37 -10.82
CA VAL A 148 -6.22 35.36 -11.34
C VAL A 148 -5.99 34.19 -12.29
N ARG A 149 -4.94 34.27 -13.11
CA ARG A 149 -4.48 33.16 -13.96
C ARG A 149 -3.39 32.39 -13.20
N PHE A 150 -3.67 31.16 -12.82
CA PHE A 150 -2.79 30.25 -12.08
C PHE A 150 -2.55 29.00 -12.94
N LEU A 151 -1.28 28.64 -13.16
CA LEU A 151 -0.88 27.51 -14.01
C LEU A 151 -1.59 27.51 -15.39
N GLY A 152 -1.71 28.69 -15.98
CA GLY A 152 -2.34 28.88 -17.29
C GLY A 152 -3.87 28.97 -17.29
N SER A 153 -4.55 28.65 -16.19
CA SER A 153 -6.01 28.63 -16.07
C SER A 153 -6.54 29.72 -15.14
N THR A 154 -7.77 30.21 -15.38
CA THR A 154 -8.42 31.20 -14.51
C THR A 154 -9.27 30.52 -13.44
N GLY A 155 -9.27 31.06 -12.22
CA GLY A 155 -10.07 30.59 -11.11
C GLY A 155 -10.24 31.68 -10.04
N THR A 156 -11.10 31.42 -9.05
CA THR A 156 -11.50 32.39 -8.02
C THR A 156 -11.79 31.73 -6.67
N SER A 157 -11.34 30.50 -6.43
CA SER A 157 -11.64 29.78 -5.20
C SER A 157 -10.57 28.77 -4.81
N GLN A 158 -10.61 28.32 -3.56
CA GLN A 158 -9.82 27.19 -3.07
C GLN A 158 -10.05 25.91 -3.91
N ALA A 159 -11.30 25.64 -4.29
CA ALA A 159 -11.62 24.47 -5.12
C ALA A 159 -11.00 24.59 -6.52
N ASP A 160 -10.94 25.80 -7.09
CA ASP A 160 -10.27 26.05 -8.36
C ASP A 160 -8.77 25.80 -8.29
N VAL A 161 -8.11 26.17 -7.17
CA VAL A 161 -6.68 25.85 -6.98
C VAL A 161 -6.45 24.34 -7.11
N VAL A 162 -7.25 23.52 -6.42
CA VAL A 162 -7.14 22.07 -6.51
C VAL A 162 -7.46 21.59 -7.93
N LYS A 163 -8.59 22.03 -8.51
CA LYS A 163 -9.04 21.62 -9.85
C LYS A 163 -7.97 21.91 -10.92
N ILE A 164 -7.36 23.08 -10.87
CA ILE A 164 -6.31 23.50 -11.81
C ILE A 164 -5.05 22.65 -11.60
N VAL A 165 -4.64 22.43 -10.35
CA VAL A 165 -3.47 21.59 -10.04
C VAL A 165 -3.65 20.17 -10.52
N VAL A 166 -4.78 19.52 -10.21
CA VAL A 166 -4.99 18.13 -10.63
C VAL A 166 -5.09 18.02 -12.16
N ALA A 167 -5.60 19.04 -12.84
CA ALA A 167 -5.66 19.08 -14.30
C ALA A 167 -4.29 19.36 -14.98
N HIS A 168 -3.26 19.73 -14.22
CA HIS A 168 -1.94 20.04 -14.78
C HIS A 168 -1.16 18.76 -15.17
N PRO A 169 -0.42 18.73 -16.29
CA PRO A 169 0.34 17.54 -16.70
C PRO A 169 1.33 17.02 -15.64
N ASP A 170 1.95 17.92 -14.88
CA ASP A 170 2.89 17.55 -13.82
C ASP A 170 2.22 16.78 -12.66
N PHE A 171 0.90 16.94 -12.45
CA PHE A 171 0.18 16.14 -11.46
C PHE A 171 0.25 14.65 -11.82
N THR A 172 -0.04 14.31 -13.08
CA THR A 172 0.00 12.93 -13.56
C THR A 172 1.42 12.36 -13.46
N ARG A 173 2.43 13.15 -13.85
CA ARG A 173 3.84 12.77 -13.71
C ARG A 173 4.20 12.47 -12.26
N HIS A 174 3.85 13.37 -11.34
CA HIS A 174 4.14 13.21 -9.91
C HIS A 174 3.42 12.01 -9.30
N LEU A 175 2.14 11.82 -9.64
CA LEU A 175 1.36 10.65 -9.23
C LEU A 175 2.05 9.34 -9.67
N LEU A 176 2.43 9.24 -10.94
CA LEU A 176 3.13 8.05 -11.45
C LEU A 176 4.51 7.87 -10.80
N ASP A 177 5.28 8.95 -10.57
CA ASP A 177 6.58 8.87 -9.89
C ASP A 177 6.45 8.29 -8.48
N ARG A 178 5.47 8.74 -7.69
CA ARG A 178 5.22 8.20 -6.34
C ARG A 178 4.95 6.69 -6.37
N PHE A 179 4.09 6.24 -7.29
CA PHE A 179 3.73 4.82 -7.37
C PHE A 179 4.87 3.98 -7.95
N HIS A 180 5.64 4.51 -8.90
CA HIS A 180 6.81 3.85 -9.45
C HIS A 180 7.87 3.61 -8.36
N ARG A 181 8.13 4.62 -7.51
CA ARG A 181 9.02 4.46 -6.34
C ARG A 181 8.53 3.40 -5.38
N ARG A 182 7.21 3.29 -5.19
CA ARG A 182 6.62 2.28 -4.32
C ARG A 182 6.76 0.86 -4.87
N VAL A 183 6.41 0.67 -6.14
CA VAL A 183 6.33 -0.65 -6.80
C VAL A 183 7.70 -1.13 -7.29
N LEU A 184 8.40 -0.26 -8.03
CA LEU A 184 9.65 -0.56 -8.73
C LEU A 184 10.90 0.01 -8.04
N ARG A 185 10.76 0.67 -6.89
CA ARG A 185 11.87 1.12 -6.02
C ARG A 185 12.83 2.13 -6.65
N GLY A 186 12.36 2.86 -7.67
CA GLY A 186 13.11 3.94 -8.30
C GLY A 186 12.19 5.07 -8.74
N PRO A 187 12.74 6.26 -9.07
CA PRO A 187 11.97 7.29 -9.75
C PRO A 187 11.43 6.77 -11.08
N LEU A 188 10.34 7.36 -11.56
CA LEU A 188 9.85 7.12 -12.91
C LEU A 188 10.94 7.55 -13.91
N PRO A 189 11.38 6.68 -14.83
CA PRO A 189 12.47 7.00 -15.74
C PRO A 189 12.12 8.17 -16.66
N ARG A 190 13.14 8.87 -17.17
CA ARG A 190 12.98 9.98 -18.13
C ARG A 190 13.13 9.51 -19.59
N ASN A 191 12.52 8.38 -19.93
CA ASN A 191 12.54 7.80 -21.27
C ASN A 191 11.19 7.97 -21.99
N ASP A 192 11.13 7.60 -23.26
CA ASP A 192 9.92 7.79 -24.08
C ASP A 192 8.76 6.90 -23.66
N GLN A 193 9.03 5.71 -23.12
CA GLN A 193 8.00 4.86 -22.53
C GLN A 193 7.29 5.54 -21.35
N ALA A 194 8.04 6.12 -20.41
CA ALA A 194 7.46 6.84 -19.29
C ALA A 194 6.70 8.10 -19.74
N LYS A 195 7.21 8.84 -20.74
CA LYS A 195 6.46 9.96 -21.34
C LYS A 195 5.14 9.49 -21.95
N ALA A 196 5.14 8.38 -22.69
CA ALA A 196 3.94 7.81 -23.26
C ALA A 196 2.93 7.37 -22.19
N GLN A 197 3.40 6.77 -21.09
CA GLN A 197 2.56 6.42 -19.95
C GLN A 197 1.95 7.66 -19.27
N ILE A 198 2.74 8.73 -19.06
CA ILE A 198 2.26 10.01 -18.52
C ILE A 198 1.18 10.60 -19.43
N SER A 199 1.46 10.72 -20.74
CA SER A 199 0.51 11.27 -21.71
C SER A 199 -0.77 10.44 -21.78
N ARG A 200 -0.66 9.10 -21.74
CA ARG A 200 -1.81 8.20 -21.77
C ARG A 200 -2.69 8.37 -20.53
N VAL A 201 -2.10 8.42 -19.33
CA VAL A 201 -2.87 8.63 -18.10
C VAL A 201 -3.46 10.04 -18.04
N HIS A 202 -2.72 11.05 -18.50
CA HIS A 202 -3.21 12.43 -18.51
C HIS A 202 -4.38 12.62 -19.48
N GLY A 203 -4.34 11.96 -20.64
CA GLY A 203 -5.44 11.97 -21.62
C GLY A 203 -6.65 11.14 -21.20
N ASP A 204 -6.44 10.05 -20.45
CA ASP A 204 -7.51 9.23 -19.86
C ASP A 204 -7.09 8.74 -18.46
N HIS A 205 -7.61 9.39 -17.42
CA HIS A 205 -7.28 9.06 -16.03
C HIS A 205 -7.67 7.63 -15.62
N ARG A 206 -8.54 6.94 -16.38
CA ARG A 206 -8.86 5.52 -16.15
C ARG A 206 -7.68 4.60 -16.43
N GLN A 207 -6.71 5.02 -17.23
CA GLN A 207 -5.52 4.24 -17.57
C GLN A 207 -4.53 4.08 -16.42
N PHE A 208 -4.73 4.76 -15.29
CA PHE A 208 -3.81 4.69 -14.15
C PHE A 208 -3.58 3.25 -13.66
N PHE A 209 -4.65 2.49 -13.39
CA PHE A 209 -4.53 1.10 -12.93
C PHE A 209 -4.02 0.15 -14.04
N THR A 210 -4.26 0.48 -15.30
CA THR A 210 -3.67 -0.23 -16.45
C THR A 210 -2.14 -0.08 -16.45
N VAL A 211 -1.61 1.14 -16.28
CA VAL A 211 -0.17 1.38 -16.15
C VAL A 211 0.43 0.61 -14.98
N LEU A 212 -0.24 0.59 -13.82
CA LEU A 212 0.23 -0.22 -12.68
C LEU A 212 0.28 -1.71 -13.02
N THR A 213 -0.72 -2.22 -13.73
CA THR A 213 -0.76 -3.62 -14.18
C THR A 213 0.44 -3.94 -15.08
N GLU A 214 0.77 -3.04 -16.02
CA GLU A 214 1.94 -3.18 -16.89
C GLU A 214 3.25 -3.21 -16.09
N TRP A 215 3.39 -2.36 -15.07
CA TRP A 215 4.56 -2.39 -14.18
C TRP A 215 4.67 -3.70 -13.42
N PHE A 216 3.58 -4.24 -12.89
CA PHE A 216 3.59 -5.56 -12.23
C PHE A 216 3.93 -6.72 -13.18
N ALA A 217 3.64 -6.57 -14.47
CA ALA A 217 4.00 -7.54 -15.50
C ALA A 217 5.41 -7.36 -16.08
N SER A 218 6.14 -6.33 -15.66
CA SER A 218 7.40 -5.94 -16.30
C SER A 218 8.60 -6.80 -15.85
N PRO A 219 9.65 -6.91 -16.68
CA PRO A 219 10.90 -7.56 -16.29
C PRO A 219 11.56 -6.94 -15.05
N GLU A 220 11.43 -5.62 -14.91
CA GLU A 220 11.95 -4.88 -13.74
C GLU A 220 11.25 -5.34 -12.46
N TYR A 221 9.92 -5.49 -12.47
CA TYR A 221 9.20 -6.04 -11.32
C TYR A 221 9.58 -7.50 -11.05
N ALA A 222 9.73 -8.32 -12.10
CA ALA A 222 10.17 -9.71 -11.96
C ALA A 222 11.57 -9.81 -11.30
N ALA A 223 12.50 -8.92 -11.64
CA ALA A 223 13.81 -8.84 -11.00
C ALA A 223 13.69 -8.50 -9.50
N GLN A 224 12.75 -7.63 -9.15
CA GLN A 224 12.48 -7.22 -7.78
C GLN A 224 11.85 -8.31 -6.89
N LEU A 225 11.29 -9.37 -7.47
CA LEU A 225 10.78 -10.53 -6.72
C LEU A 225 11.88 -11.31 -6.01
N LYS A 226 13.14 -11.14 -6.43
CA LYS A 226 14.31 -11.83 -5.86
C LYS A 226 14.90 -11.12 -4.64
N VAL A 227 14.46 -9.90 -4.36
CA VAL A 227 15.03 -9.04 -3.32
C VAL A 227 14.05 -8.95 -2.14
N MET A 228 14.52 -9.31 -0.95
CA MET A 228 13.74 -9.11 0.28
C MET A 228 13.52 -7.63 0.54
N ARG A 229 12.30 -7.26 0.95
CA ARG A 229 11.93 -5.87 1.24
C ARG A 229 11.38 -5.74 2.65
N PRO A 230 11.75 -4.68 3.38
CA PRO A 230 11.10 -4.39 4.65
C PRO A 230 9.63 -4.05 4.40
N ARG A 231 8.75 -4.60 5.23
CA ARG A 231 7.33 -4.21 5.27
C ARG A 231 7.21 -2.82 5.85
N SER A 232 6.42 -1.97 5.19
CA SER A 232 5.93 -0.74 5.83
C SER A 232 5.07 -1.08 7.05
N ASP A 233 4.89 -0.14 7.96
CA ASP A 233 4.06 -0.37 9.17
C ASP A 233 2.64 -0.83 8.81
N ASN A 234 2.03 -0.23 7.78
CA ASN A 234 0.70 -0.65 7.33
C ASN A 234 0.72 -2.07 6.78
N GLN A 235 1.72 -2.44 5.98
CA GLN A 235 1.87 -3.82 5.48
C GLN A 235 2.08 -4.80 6.62
N PHE A 236 2.90 -4.46 7.61
CA PHE A 236 3.13 -5.29 8.78
C PHE A 236 1.84 -5.50 9.57
N ILE A 237 1.14 -4.42 9.96
CA ILE A 237 -0.08 -4.49 10.77
C ILE A 237 -1.17 -5.27 10.03
N ARG A 238 -1.41 -4.95 8.75
CA ARG A 238 -2.43 -5.63 7.94
C ARG A 238 -2.09 -7.11 7.74
N SER A 239 -0.84 -7.45 7.44
CA SER A 239 -0.41 -8.84 7.32
C SER A 239 -0.59 -9.58 8.64
N LEU A 240 -0.21 -8.97 9.76
CA LEU A 240 -0.33 -9.59 11.08
C LEU A 240 -1.79 -9.89 11.45
N TYR A 241 -2.69 -8.93 11.23
CA TYR A 241 -4.13 -9.14 11.43
C TYR A 241 -4.69 -10.21 10.50
N PHE A 242 -4.26 -10.20 9.24
CA PHE A 242 -4.74 -11.16 8.28
C PHE A 242 -4.25 -12.58 8.60
N ASP A 243 -2.96 -12.70 8.90
CA ASP A 243 -2.28 -13.95 9.20
C ASP A 243 -2.75 -14.55 10.53
N LEU A 244 -3.01 -13.73 11.56
CA LEU A 244 -3.44 -14.22 12.88
C LEU A 244 -4.94 -14.24 13.07
N LEU A 245 -5.72 -13.33 12.48
CA LEU A 245 -7.17 -13.20 12.73
C LEU A 245 -8.03 -13.47 11.50
N GLY A 246 -7.44 -13.74 10.33
CA GLY A 246 -8.16 -14.03 9.10
C GLY A 246 -8.92 -12.82 8.50
N ARG A 247 -8.63 -11.61 8.96
CA ARG A 247 -9.34 -10.38 8.55
C ARG A 247 -8.41 -9.18 8.51
N ALA A 248 -8.80 -8.13 7.79
CA ALA A 248 -8.13 -6.83 7.90
C ALA A 248 -8.38 -6.18 9.28
N PRO A 249 -7.46 -5.33 9.76
CA PRO A 249 -7.70 -4.52 10.95
C PRO A 249 -8.83 -3.52 10.67
N ARG A 250 -9.68 -3.29 11.68
CA ARG A 250 -10.61 -2.16 11.69
C ARG A 250 -9.81 -0.85 11.75
N TYR A 251 -10.42 0.26 11.35
CA TYR A 251 -9.75 1.55 11.33
C TYR A 251 -9.08 1.92 12.67
N GLN A 252 -9.79 1.77 13.80
CA GLN A 252 -9.24 2.11 15.11
C GLN A 252 -8.09 1.18 15.53
N GLU A 253 -8.15 -0.10 15.17
CA GLU A 253 -7.07 -1.07 15.40
C GLU A 253 -5.80 -0.68 14.62
N LEU A 254 -5.95 -0.39 13.32
CA LEU A 254 -4.86 0.06 12.46
C LEU A 254 -4.27 1.37 12.95
N ARG A 255 -5.12 2.34 13.31
CA ARG A 255 -4.72 3.65 13.82
C ARG A 255 -3.89 3.53 15.09
N ASN A 256 -4.37 2.78 16.10
CA ASN A 256 -3.68 2.63 17.38
C ASN A 256 -2.30 2.01 17.19
N MET A 257 -2.19 0.96 16.38
CA MET A 257 -0.91 0.29 16.14
C MET A 257 0.04 1.16 15.32
N ARG A 258 -0.44 1.81 14.26
CA ARG A 258 0.40 2.71 13.47
C ARG A 258 0.95 3.85 14.33
N ASN A 259 0.11 4.49 15.15
CA ASN A 259 0.56 5.58 16.02
C ASN A 259 1.60 5.08 17.03
N ALA A 260 1.46 3.87 17.56
CA ALA A 260 2.46 3.26 18.43
C ALA A 260 3.79 2.99 17.70
N LEU A 261 3.76 2.49 16.46
CA LEU A 261 4.98 2.26 15.66
C LEU A 261 5.69 3.57 15.27
N LEU A 262 4.93 4.59 14.87
CA LEU A 262 5.48 5.91 14.50
C LEU A 262 6.13 6.66 15.68
N SER A 263 5.83 6.26 16.91
CA SER A 263 6.41 6.87 18.12
C SER A 263 7.81 6.33 18.45
N MET A 264 8.29 5.34 17.70
CA MET A 264 9.56 4.64 17.96
C MET A 264 10.58 4.95 16.86
N ALA A 265 11.85 5.08 17.24
CA ALA A 265 12.95 5.19 16.27
C ALA A 265 13.23 3.85 15.55
N ASP A 266 13.13 2.74 16.27
CA ASP A 266 13.14 1.38 15.73
C ASP A 266 11.82 0.65 16.10
N PRO A 267 10.96 0.35 15.12
CA PRO A 267 9.71 -0.36 15.38
C PRO A 267 9.89 -1.86 15.62
N GLY A 268 11.06 -2.45 15.37
CA GLY A 268 11.31 -3.89 15.37
C GLY A 268 10.87 -4.61 16.65
N PRO A 269 11.35 -4.21 17.84
CA PRO A 269 10.94 -4.82 19.11
C PRO A 269 9.44 -4.69 19.38
N LEU A 270 8.85 -3.53 19.07
CA LEU A 270 7.43 -3.28 19.30
C LEU A 270 6.55 -4.12 18.35
N ARG A 271 6.99 -4.34 17.10
CA ARG A 271 6.33 -5.26 16.16
C ARG A 271 6.22 -6.68 16.72
N ALA A 272 7.30 -7.20 17.33
CA ALA A 272 7.28 -8.52 17.98
C ALA A 272 6.31 -8.56 19.18
N VAL A 273 6.28 -7.50 19.99
CA VAL A 273 5.30 -7.37 21.09
C VAL A 273 3.86 -7.34 20.57
N MET A 274 3.58 -6.58 19.51
CA MET A 274 2.25 -6.55 18.88
C MET A 274 1.82 -7.94 18.40
N ALA A 275 2.72 -8.66 17.73
CA ALA A 275 2.44 -10.02 17.27
C ALA A 275 2.11 -10.96 18.43
N LYS A 276 2.88 -10.90 19.52
CA LYS A 276 2.60 -11.64 20.75
C LYS A 276 1.24 -11.28 21.34
N VAL A 277 0.92 -9.99 21.48
CA VAL A 277 -0.36 -9.54 22.06
C VAL A 277 -1.57 -10.04 21.25
N ILE A 278 -1.51 -9.97 19.91
CA ILE A 278 -2.60 -10.49 19.08
C ILE A 278 -2.70 -12.00 19.21
N LEU A 279 -1.58 -12.72 19.19
CA LEU A 279 -1.55 -14.16 19.33
C LEU A 279 -2.16 -14.61 20.67
N ASP A 280 -1.76 -13.97 21.77
CA ASP A 280 -2.18 -14.29 23.14
C ASP A 280 -3.61 -13.82 23.46
N SER A 281 -4.28 -13.08 22.57
CA SER A 281 -5.66 -12.61 22.75
C SER A 281 -6.73 -13.71 22.76
N GLY A 282 -6.35 -14.96 22.47
CA GLY A 282 -7.27 -16.10 22.33
C GLY A 282 -8.09 -16.10 21.04
N LYS A 283 -7.93 -15.08 20.17
CA LYS A 283 -8.68 -14.94 18.91
C LYS A 283 -7.89 -15.38 17.67
N ALA A 284 -6.66 -15.86 17.85
CA ALA A 284 -5.79 -16.24 16.76
C ALA A 284 -6.28 -17.51 16.06
N VAL A 285 -6.37 -17.47 14.74
CA VAL A 285 -6.71 -18.60 13.85
C VAL A 285 -5.43 -19.35 13.52
N LEU A 286 -5.10 -20.30 14.39
CA LEU A 286 -3.91 -21.15 14.27
C LEU A 286 -4.13 -22.23 13.20
N PRO A 287 -3.06 -22.64 12.50
CA PRO A 287 -3.15 -23.77 11.57
C PRO A 287 -3.46 -25.06 12.33
N GLU A 288 -4.30 -25.90 11.73
CA GLU A 288 -4.66 -27.21 12.28
C GLU A 288 -3.64 -28.28 11.86
N VAL A 289 -3.41 -29.26 12.73
CA VAL A 289 -2.60 -30.43 12.39
C VAL A 289 -3.38 -31.27 11.38
N GLN A 290 -2.96 -31.25 10.12
CA GLN A 290 -3.53 -32.12 9.08
C GLN A 290 -2.94 -33.54 9.16
N SER A 291 -3.45 -34.45 8.34
CA SER A 291 -3.01 -35.85 8.24
C SER A 291 -1.49 -36.03 7.98
N GLY A 292 -0.78 -35.00 7.52
CA GLY A 292 0.69 -34.99 7.37
C GLY A 292 1.50 -34.77 8.66
N GLY A 293 0.86 -34.60 9.81
CA GLY A 293 1.52 -34.47 11.12
C GLY A 293 2.31 -33.17 11.28
N ALA A 294 3.27 -33.17 12.22
CA ALA A 294 4.08 -32.00 12.57
C ALA A 294 4.94 -31.45 11.42
N PRO A 295 5.61 -32.26 10.57
CA PRO A 295 6.40 -31.73 9.46
C PRO A 295 5.58 -30.90 8.47
N GLU A 296 4.37 -31.36 8.14
CA GLU A 296 3.51 -30.66 7.19
C GLU A 296 2.93 -29.38 7.79
N LEU A 297 2.57 -29.41 9.08
CA LEU A 297 2.20 -28.21 9.82
C LEU A 297 3.31 -27.14 9.78
N VAL A 298 4.57 -27.54 9.97
CA VAL A 298 5.72 -26.63 9.91
C VAL A 298 5.86 -26.02 8.50
N ARG A 299 5.79 -26.83 7.44
CA ARG A 299 5.86 -26.33 6.06
C ARG A 299 4.77 -25.30 5.76
N GLU A 300 3.51 -25.63 6.07
CA GLU A 300 2.41 -24.71 5.83
C GLU A 300 2.50 -23.44 6.69
N ALA A 301 3.02 -23.52 7.92
CA ALA A 301 3.27 -22.33 8.73
C ALA A 301 4.33 -21.43 8.09
N PHE A 302 5.46 -21.99 7.64
CA PHE A 302 6.51 -21.24 6.94
C PHE A 302 5.98 -20.58 5.66
N LEU A 303 5.22 -21.32 4.85
CA LEU A 303 4.62 -20.79 3.63
C LEU A 303 3.57 -19.71 3.90
N ARG A 304 2.79 -19.83 4.97
CA ARG A 304 1.78 -18.84 5.37
C ARG A 304 2.42 -17.56 5.90
N TYR A 305 3.33 -17.66 6.86
CA TYR A 305 3.85 -16.49 7.59
C TYR A 305 5.09 -15.87 6.92
N LEU A 306 6.00 -16.70 6.39
CA LEU A 306 7.26 -16.24 5.79
C LEU A 306 7.22 -16.28 4.27
N GLY A 307 6.30 -17.03 3.66
CA GLY A 307 6.16 -17.07 2.20
C GLY A 307 7.19 -17.93 1.48
N ARG A 308 7.89 -18.82 2.20
CA ARG A 308 8.87 -19.75 1.65
C ARG A 308 8.77 -21.10 2.35
N GLU A 309 9.38 -22.12 1.76
CA GLU A 309 9.61 -23.40 2.43
C GLU A 309 10.65 -23.23 3.55
N PRO A 310 10.53 -24.00 4.65
CA PRO A 310 11.64 -24.18 5.57
C PRO A 310 12.79 -24.93 4.86
N SER A 311 14.02 -24.58 5.20
CA SER A 311 15.18 -25.43 4.94
C SER A 311 15.03 -26.78 5.67
N GLN A 312 15.84 -27.78 5.28
CA GLN A 312 15.82 -29.10 5.94
C GLN A 312 16.14 -28.98 7.44
N ASP A 313 17.10 -28.14 7.81
CA ASP A 313 17.48 -27.91 9.21
C ASP A 313 16.37 -27.20 9.99
N GLU A 314 15.73 -26.18 9.41
CA GLU A 314 14.58 -25.52 10.04
C GLU A 314 13.42 -26.50 10.22
N LEU A 315 13.09 -27.28 9.19
CA LEU A 315 12.03 -28.26 9.26
C LEU A 315 12.29 -29.29 10.38
N ALA A 316 13.50 -29.83 10.45
CA ALA A 316 13.89 -30.79 11.47
C ALA A 316 13.80 -30.17 12.88
N LYS A 317 14.35 -28.97 13.09
CA LYS A 317 14.34 -28.29 14.40
C LYS A 317 12.93 -27.95 14.86
N PHE A 318 12.11 -27.33 14.01
CA PHE A 318 10.74 -26.96 14.38
C PHE A 318 9.85 -28.18 14.59
N THR A 319 10.05 -29.26 13.83
CA THR A 319 9.33 -30.53 14.04
C THR A 319 9.72 -31.17 15.37
N ALA A 320 11.02 -31.20 15.71
CA ALA A 320 11.50 -31.76 16.97
C ALA A 320 10.93 -30.99 18.17
N VAL A 321 10.98 -29.65 18.13
CA VAL A 321 10.45 -28.78 19.20
C VAL A 321 8.95 -28.96 19.41
N LEU A 322 8.17 -29.17 18.34
CA LEU A 322 6.73 -29.48 18.46
C LEU A 322 6.44 -30.82 19.15
N GLY A 323 7.42 -31.72 19.25
CA GLY A 323 7.30 -32.97 19.99
C GLY A 323 7.59 -32.84 21.49
N GLU A 324 8.09 -31.69 21.95
CA GLU A 324 8.43 -31.47 23.35
C GLU A 324 7.17 -31.26 24.22
N PRO A 325 7.16 -31.78 25.47
CA PRO A 325 6.02 -31.58 26.39
C PRO A 325 5.72 -30.09 26.62
N GLY A 326 4.45 -29.71 26.45
CA GLY A 326 3.98 -28.33 26.69
C GLY A 326 4.21 -27.37 25.50
N VAL A 327 4.82 -27.83 24.41
CA VAL A 327 4.91 -27.08 23.15
C VAL A 327 3.71 -27.41 22.27
N ASP A 328 3.14 -26.38 21.66
CA ASP A 328 2.01 -26.49 20.74
C ASP A 328 2.21 -25.60 19.49
N VAL A 329 1.23 -25.62 18.59
CA VAL A 329 1.26 -24.81 17.35
C VAL A 329 1.38 -23.31 17.62
N ARG A 330 0.92 -22.81 18.76
CA ARG A 330 1.04 -21.39 19.12
C ARG A 330 2.51 -20.99 19.28
N HIS A 331 3.34 -21.87 19.83
CA HIS A 331 4.78 -21.62 19.99
C HIS A 331 5.48 -21.53 18.64
N LEU A 332 5.14 -22.41 17.70
CA LEU A 332 5.61 -22.33 16.30
C LEU A 332 5.20 -21.01 15.66
N VAL A 333 3.92 -20.66 15.70
CA VAL A 333 3.41 -19.42 15.10
C VAL A 333 4.11 -18.21 15.71
N ARG A 334 4.23 -18.16 17.04
CA ARG A 334 4.92 -17.09 17.76
C ARG A 334 6.33 -16.90 17.23
N ALA A 335 7.13 -17.96 17.17
CA ALA A 335 8.51 -17.90 16.69
C ALA A 335 8.61 -17.31 15.28
N LEU A 336 7.68 -17.68 14.38
CA LEU A 336 7.65 -17.17 13.01
C LEU A 336 7.24 -15.70 12.95
N VAL A 337 6.12 -15.31 13.56
CA VAL A 337 5.59 -13.93 13.43
C VAL A 337 6.37 -12.89 14.23
N THR A 338 7.18 -13.31 15.22
CA THR A 338 8.09 -12.42 15.95
C THR A 338 9.51 -12.42 15.38
N SER A 339 9.79 -13.22 14.35
CA SER A 339 11.12 -13.26 13.72
C SER A 339 11.45 -11.95 13.00
N SER A 340 12.74 -11.66 12.83
CA SER A 340 13.19 -10.57 11.97
C SER A 340 12.72 -10.78 10.54
N GLU A 341 12.72 -12.02 10.05
CA GLU A 341 12.30 -12.36 8.69
C GLU A 341 10.83 -11.99 8.41
N TYR A 342 9.93 -12.15 9.38
CA TYR A 342 8.53 -11.74 9.22
C TYR A 342 8.37 -10.22 9.00
N GLN A 343 9.38 -9.42 9.33
CA GLN A 343 9.36 -7.98 9.02
C GLN A 343 9.68 -7.68 7.56
N TYR A 344 10.09 -8.69 6.79
CA TYR A 344 10.43 -8.61 5.38
C TYR A 344 9.47 -9.47 4.53
N TYR A 345 9.52 -9.27 3.21
CA TYR A 345 8.77 -10.06 2.24
C TYR A 345 9.44 -10.06 0.88
#